data_AF-A0A3C0B8F4-F1
#
_entry.id   AF-A0A3C0B8F4-F1
#
_cell.length_a   1.000
_cell.length_b   1.000
_cell.length_c   1.000
_cell.angle_alpha   90.00
_cell.angle_beta   90.00
_cell.angle_gamma   90.00
#
_symmetry.space_group_name_H-M   'P 1'
#
loop_
_entity.id
_entity.type
_entity.pdbx_description
1 polymer ?
#
loop_
_entity_poly.entity_id
_entity_poly.type
_entity_poly.pdbx_seq_one_letter_code
_entity_poly.pdbx_strand_id
1 'polypeptide(L)' 'MKTLRFRTKVSKAGTIRLPKDAALNDKEVDVIIIPKVKRIGKTLKATDFVEKWKGFLYPMESNDSKFDYRMEKN' A
#
# COMPACT_ATOMS: atom_id res chain seq x y z
N MET A 1 2.15 -31.92 14.49
CA MET A 1 2.82 -30.74 15.07
C MET A 1 1.83 -29.58 15.11
N LYS A 2 1.68 -28.88 16.24
CA LYS A 2 0.71 -27.79 16.41
C LYS A 2 1.45 -26.46 16.34
N THR A 3 1.21 -25.68 15.29
CA THR A 3 1.90 -24.39 15.06
C THR A 3 0.97 -23.24 15.43
N LEU A 4 1.44 -22.34 16.29
CA LEU A 4 0.71 -21.13 16.68
C LEU A 4 1.33 -19.91 15.98
N ARG A 5 0.61 -19.31 15.04
CA ARG A 5 1.03 -18.10 14.34
C ARG A 5 0.17 -16.92 14.75
N PHE A 6 0.78 -15.90 15.34
CA PHE A 6 0.10 -14.67 15.74
C PHE A 6 0.97 -13.44 15.49
N ARG A 7 0.36 -12.26 15.54
CA ARG A 7 1.04 -10.97 15.39
C ARG A 7 1.19 -10.36 16.78
N THR A 8 2.42 -10.04 17.16
CA THR A 8 2.70 -9.33 18.41
C THR A 8 3.77 -8.27 18.19
N LYS A 9 3.88 -7.36 19.16
CA LYS A 9 5.02 -6.45 19.28
C LYS A 9 6.05 -7.12 20.19
N VAL A 10 7.32 -6.93 19.85
CA VAL A 10 8.45 -7.30 20.70
C VAL A 10 8.82 -6.06 21.53
N SER A 11 8.96 -6.22 22.85
CA SER A 11 9.40 -5.13 23.72
C SER A 11 10.89 -4.85 23.52
N LYS A 12 11.38 -3.69 24.02
CA LYS A 12 12.82 -3.38 23.99
C LYS A 12 13.66 -4.40 24.76
N ALA A 13 13.08 -5.05 25.76
CA ALA A 13 13.72 -6.09 26.57
C ALA A 13 13.63 -7.50 25.95
N GLY A 14 13.12 -7.62 24.71
CA GLY A 14 12.98 -8.92 24.02
C GLY A 14 11.78 -9.75 24.49
N THR A 15 10.90 -9.22 25.34
CA THR A 15 9.70 -9.95 25.79
C THR A 15 8.58 -9.88 24.75
N ILE A 16 7.89 -11.01 24.56
CA ILE A 16 6.70 -11.13 23.72
C ILE A 16 5.49 -11.51 24.57
N ARG A 17 4.30 -11.03 24.20
CA ARG A 17 3.04 -11.43 24.83
C ARG A 17 2.39 -12.53 24.00
N LEU A 18 2.14 -13.67 24.63
CA LEU A 18 1.41 -14.77 24.03
C LEU A 18 -0.11 -14.54 24.13
N PRO A 19 -0.92 -15.08 23.21
CA PRO A 19 -2.37 -15.14 23.35
C PRO A 19 -2.76 -15.94 24.60
N LYS A 20 -3.81 -15.52 25.32
CA LYS A 20 -4.26 -16.16 26.57
C LYS A 20 -4.63 -17.64 26.40
N ASP A 21 -5.08 -18.03 25.20
CA ASP A 21 -5.56 -19.38 24.90
C ASP A 21 -4.43 -20.33 24.47
N ALA A 22 -3.18 -19.87 24.51
CA ALA A 22 -2.03 -20.70 24.21
C ALA A 22 -1.72 -21.60 25.41
N ALA A 23 -2.19 -22.85 25.38
CA ALA A 23 -1.89 -23.89 26.36
C ALA A 23 -0.42 -24.38 26.26
N LEU A 24 0.52 -23.47 26.57
CA LEU A 24 1.96 -23.62 26.44
C LEU A 24 2.70 -23.67 27.80
N ASN A 25 1.96 -23.72 28.91
CA ASN A 25 2.54 -23.87 30.24
C ASN A 25 3.39 -25.16 30.29
N ASP A 26 4.58 -25.06 30.89
CA ASP A 26 5.54 -26.15 31.10
C ASP A 26 5.96 -26.90 29.82
N LYS A 27 5.97 -26.20 28.69
CA LYS A 27 6.41 -26.75 27.40
C LYS A 27 7.59 -25.97 26.83
N GLU A 28 8.58 -26.71 26.35
CA GLU A 28 9.61 -26.16 25.48
C GLU A 28 9.04 -25.95 24.07
N VAL A 29 9.30 -24.78 23.50
CA VAL A 29 8.79 -24.39 22.19
C VAL A 29 9.84 -23.62 21.40
N ASP A 30 9.89 -23.89 20.10
CA ASP A 30 10.70 -23.10 19.18
C ASP A 30 9.93 -21.85 18.72
N VAL A 31 10.61 -20.70 18.76
CA VAL A 31 10.03 -19.40 18.40
C VAL A 31 10.70 -18.86 17.15
N ILE A 32 9.91 -18.65 16.09
CA ILE A 32 10.36 -18.04 14.84
C ILE A 32 9.79 -16.62 14.74
N ILE A 33 10.66 -15.61 14.74
CA ILE A 33 10.28 -14.20 14.63
C ILE A 33 10.42 -13.75 13.18
N ILE A 34 9.30 -13.37 12.56
CA ILE A 34 9.29 -12.79 11.20
C ILE A 34 9.04 -11.28 11.33
N PRO A 35 10.06 -10.42 11.13
CA PRO A 35 9.90 -8.98 11.23
C PRO A 35 8.95 -8.48 10.14
N LYS A 36 7.97 -7.68 10.53
CA LYS A 36 7.14 -6.96 9.55
C LYS A 36 7.86 -5.71 9.10
N VAL A 37 8.31 -5.72 7.86
CA VAL A 37 8.73 -4.49 7.18
C VAL A 37 7.49 -3.62 7.02
N LYS A 38 7.46 -2.45 7.68
CA LYS A 38 6.45 -1.43 7.36
C LYS A 38 6.73 -0.99 5.93
N ARG A 39 5.80 -1.27 5.01
CA ARG A 39 5.80 -0.59 3.71
C ARG A 39 5.49 0.87 4.01
N ILE A 40 6.51 1.72 4.00
CA ILE A 40 6.31 3.15 3.95
C ILE A 40 5.73 3.40 2.56
N GLY A 41 4.40 3.57 2.50
CA GLY A 41 3.77 4.03 1.26
C GLY A 41 4.39 5.37 0.91
N LYS A 42 4.84 5.52 -0.34
CA LYS A 42 5.33 6.82 -0.81
C LYS A 42 4.19 7.83 -0.62
N THR A 43 4.45 8.92 0.10
CA THR A 43 3.53 10.05 0.16
C THR A 43 3.53 10.69 -1.23
N LEU A 44 2.45 10.47 -2.00
CA LEU A 44 2.28 11.11 -3.30
C LEU A 44 1.94 12.58 -3.07
N LYS A 45 2.75 13.49 -3.60
CA LYS A 45 2.38 14.91 -3.63
C LYS A 45 1.34 15.13 -4.72
N ALA A 46 0.44 16.10 -4.52
CA ALA A 46 -0.54 16.48 -5.53
C ALA A 46 0.13 16.90 -6.85
N THR A 47 1.33 17.49 -6.78
CA THR A 47 2.15 17.84 -7.94
C THR A 47 2.53 16.61 -8.77
N ASP A 48 2.96 15.53 -8.12
CA ASP A 48 3.38 14.29 -8.79
C ASP A 48 2.19 13.61 -9.49
N PHE A 49 0.99 13.76 -8.92
CA PHE A 49 -0.24 13.33 -9.55
C PHE A 49 -0.52 14.16 -10.81
N VAL A 50 -0.58 15.49 -10.69
CA VAL A 50 -0.88 16.36 -11.85
C VAL A 50 0.13 16.16 -12.98
N GLU A 51 1.42 16.04 -12.68
CA GLU A 51 2.44 15.78 -13.70
C GLU A 51 2.25 14.45 -14.43
N LYS A 52 1.81 13.40 -13.74
CA LYS A 52 1.53 12.11 -14.35
C LYS A 52 0.31 12.15 -15.28
N TRP A 53 -0.68 13.00 -14.97
CA TRP A 53 -1.96 13.02 -15.67
C TRP A 53 -2.15 14.20 -16.63
N LYS A 54 -1.25 15.20 -16.61
CA LYS A 54 -1.33 16.36 -17.52
C LYS A 54 -1.32 15.96 -18.99
N GLY A 55 -0.58 14.91 -19.36
CA GLY A 55 -0.51 14.40 -20.73
C GLY A 55 -1.84 13.87 -21.28
N PHE A 56 -2.79 13.51 -20.41
CA PHE A 56 -4.14 13.09 -20.81
C PHE A 56 -5.08 14.28 -21.07
N LEU A 57 -4.79 15.44 -20.47
CA LEU A 57 -5.64 16.63 -20.53
C LEU A 57 -5.23 17.62 -21.61
N TYR A 58 -4.07 17.44 -22.24
CA TYR A 58 -3.77 18.17 -23.45
C TYR A 58 -4.59 17.55 -24.58
N PRO A 59 -5.45 18.32 -25.25
CA PRO A 59 -5.97 17.89 -26.53
C PRO A 59 -4.74 17.70 -27.42
N MET A 60 -4.43 16.43 -27.71
CA MET A 60 -3.64 16.05 -28.87
C MET A 60 -4.19 16.90 -30.01
N GLU A 61 -3.36 17.72 -30.66
CA GLU A 61 -3.76 18.64 -31.75
C GLU A 61 -4.72 17.91 -32.70
N SER A 62 -6.01 17.98 -32.40
CA SER A 62 -7.03 17.36 -33.20
C SER A 62 -7.21 18.35 -34.31
N ASN A 63 -6.74 17.97 -35.49
CA ASN A 63 -6.84 18.73 -36.71
C ASN A 63 -8.34 19.01 -36.98
N ASP A 64 -8.83 20.11 -36.42
CA ASP A 64 -10.24 20.31 -36.05
C ASP A 64 -11.11 20.80 -37.21
N SER A 65 -10.77 20.32 -38.42
CA SER A 65 -11.54 20.55 -39.65
C SER A 65 -13.04 20.25 -39.50
N LYS A 66 -13.42 19.30 -38.64
CA LYS A 66 -14.82 18.99 -38.34
C LYS A 66 -15.48 19.95 -37.36
N PHE A 67 -14.74 20.52 -36.42
CA PHE A 67 -15.24 21.52 -35.47
C PHE A 67 -15.44 22.85 -36.18
N ASP A 68 -14.45 23.28 -36.98
CA ASP A 68 -14.49 24.52 -37.75
C ASP A 68 -15.67 24.53 -38.73
N TYR A 69 -15.88 23.42 -39.46
CA TYR A 69 -17.04 23.26 -40.37
C TYR A 69 -18.40 23.36 -39.65
N ARG A 70 -18.49 22.96 -38.39
CA ARG A 70 -19.73 23.04 -37.60
C ARG A 70 -19.97 24.44 -37.04
N MET A 71 -18.91 25.19 -36.73
CA MET A 71 -19.02 26.58 -36.29
C MET A 71 -19.38 27.51 -37.45
N GLU A 72 -18.91 27.23 -38.67
CA GLU A 72 -19.18 28.05 -39.85
C GLU A 72 -20.61 27.90 -40.41
N LYS A 73 -21.31 26.81 -40.06
CA LYS A 73 -22.66 26.50 -40.56
C LYS A 73 -23.82 26.87 -39.63
N ASN A 74 -23.56 27.41 -38.44
CA ASN A 74 -24.55 27.95 -37.51
C ASN A 74 -24.49 29.47 -37.47
#